data_AF-A0AAE0B7N3-F1
#
_entry.id   AF-A0AAE0B7N3-F1
#
_cell.length_a   1.000
_cell.length_b   1.000
_cell.length_c   1.000
_cell.angle_alpha   90.00
_cell.angle_beta   90.00
_cell.angle_gamma   90.00
#
_symmetry.space_group_name_H-M   'P 1'
#
loop_
_entity.id
_entity.type
_entity.pdbx_description
1 polymer ?
#
loop_
_entity_poly.entity_id
_entity_poly.type
_entity_poly.pdbx_seq_one_letter_code
_entity_poly.pdbx_strand_id
1 'polypeptide(L)'
;MTNQNVVVPDPKSAIGLKITVMLPNSSIFSPAAAAAPGRYFSPKVLKRLETTTDGAGTKINAWVDSMRDSSPTRVKSSASSLSETEEQRSWIARHPSALGKFEEIVKASKGKKIVMFLDYDGTLAPIVSDPDQAFMTNEMREAVRDIARYFPTAIVTGRCRDKVFSFVKLAGLYYAASHGMDIEGPPKKRKYKKGNQGVLFQPASEFLPMIDEVYRTLLEKTKSIPGALVENNKFCLSVHFRCVDEKRWGGLVEQVRLVLNQYPKLKLTQGRKVLEIRPTIKWDKGRALEFLLEALGYANSKDVLPIYIGDDRTDEDAFKVLHDRGQGFGILVSKAPKETNASYSLQEPSEVKDFLRRLVEWKRICLRPQY
;
A
#
# COMPACT_ATOMS: atom_id res chain seq x y z
N MET A 1 -44.69 21.93 21.73
CA MET A 1 -44.58 23.00 20.72
C MET A 1 -43.20 22.87 20.12
N THR A 2 -42.94 22.54 18.85
CA THR A 2 -43.73 22.36 17.64
C THR A 2 -42.94 21.37 16.78
N ASN A 3 -43.59 20.28 16.35
CA ASN A 3 -43.11 19.37 15.31
C ASN A 3 -43.19 20.07 13.96
N GLN A 4 -42.19 19.89 13.09
CA GLN A 4 -42.42 19.97 11.64
C GLN A 4 -41.74 18.79 10.94
N ASN A 5 -42.59 17.80 10.65
CA ASN A 5 -42.40 16.81 9.61
C ASN A 5 -42.46 17.51 8.26
N VAL A 6 -41.48 17.26 7.39
CA VAL A 6 -41.61 17.53 5.95
C VAL A 6 -41.38 16.22 5.21
N VAL A 7 -42.50 15.67 4.75
CA VAL A 7 -42.58 14.59 3.76
C VAL A 7 -42.78 15.26 2.41
N VAL A 8 -41.96 14.92 1.41
CA VAL A 8 -42.23 15.21 -0.01
C VAL A 8 -41.88 13.95 -0.82
N PRO A 9 -42.67 13.59 -1.85
CA PRO A 9 -42.83 12.21 -2.29
C PRO A 9 -41.94 11.80 -3.47
N ASP A 10 -41.86 10.47 -3.60
CA ASP A 10 -41.22 9.66 -4.64
C ASP A 10 -42.15 9.50 -5.87
N PRO A 11 -41.71 9.72 -7.12
CA PRO A 11 -42.45 9.27 -8.30
C PRO A 11 -41.77 8.07 -8.99
N LYS A 12 -42.52 6.98 -9.09
CA LYS A 12 -42.20 5.78 -9.87
C LYS A 12 -42.23 6.05 -11.38
N SER A 13 -41.27 5.42 -12.08
CA SER A 13 -41.42 4.64 -13.33
C SER A 13 -42.23 5.21 -14.51
N ALA A 14 -41.55 5.53 -15.62
CA ALA A 14 -42.05 5.26 -16.98
C ALA A 14 -40.93 5.35 -18.03
N ILE A 15 -40.63 4.20 -18.65
CA ILE A 15 -40.64 3.88 -20.09
C ILE A 15 -39.80 4.77 -21.03
N GLY A 16 -39.01 4.07 -21.86
CA GLY A 16 -37.97 4.65 -22.70
C GLY A 16 -38.44 5.28 -24.01
N LEU A 17 -37.49 5.98 -24.63
CA LEU A 17 -37.46 6.22 -26.06
C LEU A 17 -36.01 6.34 -26.51
N LYS A 18 -35.57 5.36 -27.31
CA LYS A 18 -34.36 5.44 -28.14
C LYS A 18 -34.66 6.43 -29.26
N ILE A 19 -33.81 7.45 -29.41
CA ILE A 19 -33.78 8.26 -30.62
C ILE A 19 -32.43 8.00 -31.30
N THR A 20 -32.50 7.20 -32.36
CA THR A 20 -31.46 7.05 -33.37
C THR A 20 -31.58 8.22 -34.33
N VAL A 21 -30.49 8.98 -34.52
CA VAL A 21 -30.35 9.88 -35.68
C VAL A 21 -29.23 9.32 -36.53
N MET A 22 -29.57 8.99 -37.77
CA MET A 22 -28.68 8.45 -38.79
C MET A 22 -28.78 9.33 -40.04
N LEU A 23 -27.64 9.41 -40.74
CA LEU A 23 -27.42 9.75 -42.17
C LEU A 23 -27.14 11.23 -42.52
N PRO A 24 -26.48 11.51 -43.67
CA PRO A 24 -25.84 10.59 -44.64
C PRO A 24 -24.39 10.92 -45.02
N ASN A 25 -23.75 9.91 -45.63
CA ASN A 25 -22.54 9.98 -46.44
C ASN A 25 -22.69 10.91 -47.66
N SER A 26 -21.61 11.59 -48.03
CA SER A 26 -21.35 12.00 -49.41
C SER A 26 -19.86 11.82 -49.73
N SER A 27 -19.56 10.74 -50.45
CA SER A 27 -18.38 10.62 -51.31
C SER A 27 -18.65 11.39 -52.61
N ILE A 28 -17.57 11.87 -53.26
CA ILE A 28 -17.28 11.90 -54.71
C ILE A 28 -16.15 12.94 -54.90
N PHE A 29 -14.95 12.48 -55.29
CA PHE A 29 -14.18 12.91 -56.47
C PHE A 29 -12.72 12.43 -56.39
N SER A 30 -12.33 11.63 -57.37
CA SER A 30 -10.97 11.52 -57.91
C SER A 30 -11.10 11.69 -59.43
N PRO A 31 -10.07 12.17 -60.14
CA PRO A 31 -9.40 11.23 -61.03
C PRO A 31 -7.87 11.41 -61.21
N ALA A 32 -7.24 10.26 -61.49
CA ALA A 32 -6.22 9.97 -62.52
C ALA A 32 -4.80 10.63 -62.52
N ALA A 33 -3.83 9.80 -62.11
CA ALA A 33 -2.61 9.32 -62.80
C ALA A 33 -1.96 10.08 -63.98
N ALA A 34 -0.62 10.25 -63.88
CA ALA A 34 0.35 10.04 -64.97
C ALA A 34 1.75 9.72 -64.41
N ALA A 35 2.52 8.88 -65.11
CA ALA A 35 3.74 8.20 -64.63
C ALA A 35 5.03 8.65 -65.35
N ALA A 36 6.15 8.61 -64.60
CA ALA A 36 7.55 8.24 -64.97
C ALA A 36 8.33 9.12 -66.00
N PRO A 37 9.70 9.11 -66.03
CA PRO A 37 10.61 8.04 -65.60
C PRO A 37 11.85 8.47 -64.76
N GLY A 38 12.57 7.44 -64.29
CA GLY A 38 13.56 7.52 -63.21
C GLY A 38 14.97 7.92 -63.62
N ARG A 39 15.85 7.99 -62.60
CA ARG A 39 17.30 7.73 -62.70
C ARG A 39 17.83 7.30 -61.32
N TYR A 40 18.57 6.20 -61.35
CA TYR A 40 19.32 5.56 -60.26
C TYR A 40 20.42 6.47 -59.70
N PHE A 41 20.65 6.46 -58.38
CA PHE A 41 21.99 6.49 -57.74
C PHE A 41 21.87 6.06 -56.25
N SER A 42 22.73 5.14 -55.82
CA SER A 42 22.84 4.62 -54.44
C SER A 42 23.90 5.42 -53.61
N PRO A 43 24.24 5.06 -52.35
CA PRO A 43 23.78 5.78 -51.16
C PRO A 43 24.92 6.39 -50.34
N LYS A 44 24.80 7.64 -49.86
CA LYS A 44 25.71 8.17 -48.82
C LYS A 44 25.03 9.20 -47.90
N VAL A 45 25.15 8.91 -46.60
CA VAL A 45 25.26 9.86 -45.48
C VAL A 45 24.00 10.70 -45.18
N LEU A 46 23.17 10.22 -44.25
CA LEU A 46 22.30 11.10 -43.48
C LEU A 46 22.99 11.51 -42.18
N LYS A 47 23.39 12.77 -42.14
CA LYS A 47 23.78 13.50 -40.95
C LYS A 47 22.66 13.46 -39.91
N ARG A 48 23.05 13.03 -38.71
CA ARG A 48 22.56 13.44 -37.39
C ARG A 48 21.65 14.67 -37.44
N LEU A 49 20.35 14.45 -37.21
CA LEU A 49 19.45 15.48 -36.72
C LEU A 49 19.38 15.28 -35.20
N GLU A 50 20.15 16.07 -34.47
CA GLU A 50 20.07 16.13 -33.01
C GLU A 50 18.72 16.78 -32.63
N THR A 51 17.75 15.95 -32.28
CA THR A 51 16.61 16.37 -31.47
C THR A 51 16.95 16.13 -30.01
N THR A 52 16.96 17.23 -29.27
CA THR A 52 17.08 17.36 -27.83
C THR A 52 16.20 16.36 -27.05
N THR A 53 16.79 15.25 -26.57
CA THR A 53 16.14 14.29 -25.66
C THR A 53 16.99 13.92 -24.43
N ASP A 54 17.99 14.73 -24.06
CA ASP A 54 18.96 14.34 -23.02
C ASP A 54 18.43 14.44 -21.57
N GLY A 55 17.21 14.94 -21.37
CA GLY A 55 16.59 15.04 -20.04
C GLY A 55 15.65 13.89 -19.67
N ALA A 56 15.02 13.23 -20.64
CA ALA A 56 14.02 12.19 -20.39
C ALA A 56 14.66 10.82 -20.16
N GLY A 57 15.64 10.44 -21.01
CA GLY A 57 16.37 9.17 -20.88
C GLY A 57 17.14 9.05 -19.56
N THR A 58 17.78 10.13 -19.12
CA THR A 58 18.52 10.19 -17.85
C THR A 58 17.61 9.98 -16.63
N LYS A 59 16.38 10.55 -16.65
CA LYS A 59 15.38 10.36 -15.59
C LYS A 59 14.83 8.93 -15.56
N ILE A 60 14.64 8.30 -16.72
CA ILE A 60 14.19 6.90 -16.82
C ILE A 60 15.23 5.96 -16.25
N ASN A 61 16.50 6.14 -16.61
CA ASN A 61 17.59 5.30 -16.10
C ASN A 61 17.70 5.38 -14.58
N ALA A 62 17.64 6.59 -14.00
CA ALA A 62 17.61 6.77 -12.55
C ALA A 62 16.41 6.06 -11.88
N TRP A 63 15.27 6.01 -12.55
CA TRP A 63 14.08 5.31 -12.07
C TRP A 63 14.25 3.79 -12.15
N VAL A 64 14.76 3.26 -13.25
CA VAL A 64 15.07 1.84 -13.40
C VAL A 64 16.10 1.40 -12.36
N ASP A 65 17.11 2.22 -12.07
CA ASP A 65 18.08 1.96 -11.01
C ASP A 65 17.41 1.95 -9.63
N SER A 66 16.51 2.89 -9.35
CA SER A 66 15.68 2.83 -8.13
C SER A 66 14.82 1.55 -8.05
N MET A 67 14.26 1.10 -9.18
CA MET A 67 13.47 -0.14 -9.27
C MET A 67 14.33 -1.38 -9.00
N ARG A 68 15.60 -1.37 -9.43
CA ARG A 68 16.58 -2.41 -9.09
C ARG A 68 16.88 -2.43 -7.60
N ASP A 69 17.08 -1.27 -6.98
CA ASP A 69 17.37 -1.20 -5.53
C ASP A 69 16.17 -1.61 -4.66
N SER A 70 14.95 -1.43 -5.17
CA SER A 70 13.72 -1.89 -4.53
C SER A 70 13.45 -3.39 -4.73
N SER A 71 14.32 -4.10 -5.45
CA SER A 71 14.19 -5.53 -5.76
C SER A 71 14.90 -6.41 -4.71
N PRO A 72 14.21 -7.39 -4.09
CA PRO A 72 14.82 -8.27 -3.07
C PRO A 72 15.96 -9.17 -3.57
N THR A 73 16.17 -9.25 -4.88
CA THR A 73 16.99 -10.28 -5.53
C THR A 73 18.49 -9.97 -5.52
N ARG A 74 18.92 -8.81 -5.00
CA ARG A 74 20.34 -8.48 -4.91
C ARG A 74 20.91 -8.89 -3.56
N VAL A 75 21.46 -10.10 -3.51
CA VAL A 75 22.57 -10.39 -2.59
C VAL A 75 23.72 -9.49 -3.07
N LYS A 76 24.12 -8.49 -2.27
CA LYS A 76 25.31 -7.69 -2.57
C LYS A 76 26.49 -8.66 -2.71
N SER A 77 27.19 -8.58 -3.84
CA SER A 77 28.39 -9.36 -4.11
C SER A 77 29.46 -9.00 -3.08
N SER A 78 29.96 -10.02 -2.40
CA SER A 78 30.93 -10.00 -1.30
C SER A 78 32.28 -9.38 -1.67
N ALA A 79 32.40 -8.06 -1.56
CA ALA A 79 33.69 -7.37 -1.71
C ALA A 79 34.04 -6.42 -0.54
N SER A 80 33.30 -6.44 0.58
CA SER A 80 33.60 -5.63 1.76
C SER A 80 33.10 -6.24 3.09
N SER A 81 33.48 -7.49 3.36
CA SER A 81 32.89 -8.29 4.46
C SER A 81 33.12 -7.73 5.87
N LEU A 82 34.19 -6.95 6.11
CA LEU A 82 34.49 -6.39 7.43
C LEU A 82 33.64 -5.15 7.73
N SER A 83 33.54 -4.20 6.80
CA SER A 83 32.72 -3.00 6.98
C SER A 83 31.23 -3.33 6.99
N GLU A 84 30.78 -4.28 6.15
CA GLU A 84 29.40 -4.77 6.16
C GLU A 84 29.03 -5.43 7.49
N THR A 85 29.97 -6.11 8.16
CA THR A 85 29.74 -6.73 9.47
C THR A 85 29.66 -5.70 10.59
N GLU A 86 30.46 -4.65 10.56
CA GLU A 86 30.40 -3.56 11.55
C GLU A 86 29.14 -2.71 11.40
N GLU A 87 28.75 -2.36 10.17
CA GLU A 87 27.50 -1.67 9.87
C GLU A 87 26.29 -2.49 10.33
N GLN A 88 26.30 -3.80 10.06
CA GLN A 88 25.27 -4.73 10.54
C GLN A 88 25.18 -4.74 12.07
N ARG A 89 26.31 -4.84 12.77
CA ARG A 89 26.34 -4.84 14.25
C ARG A 89 25.84 -3.52 14.83
N SER A 90 26.29 -2.40 14.28
CA SER A 90 25.83 -1.06 14.66
C SER A 90 24.33 -0.90 14.44
N TRP A 91 23.82 -1.42 13.32
CA TRP A 91 22.38 -1.42 13.03
C TRP A 91 21.59 -2.27 14.03
N ILE A 92 22.03 -3.49 14.34
CA ILE A 92 21.38 -4.36 15.34
C ILE A 92 21.40 -3.71 16.73
N ALA A 93 22.47 -3.00 17.09
CA ALA A 93 22.54 -2.28 18.36
C ALA A 93 21.50 -1.15 18.45
N ARG A 94 21.24 -0.45 17.34
CA ARG A 94 20.22 0.61 17.26
C ARG A 94 18.79 0.08 17.15
N HIS A 95 18.61 -1.06 16.49
CA HIS A 95 17.31 -1.66 16.22
C HIS A 95 17.30 -3.14 16.67
N PRO A 96 17.42 -3.40 17.99
CA PRO A 96 17.56 -4.76 18.50
C PRO A 96 16.30 -5.60 18.24
N SER A 97 16.45 -6.92 18.29
CA SER A 97 15.33 -7.85 18.12
C SER A 97 14.22 -7.57 19.13
N ALA A 98 12.98 -7.39 18.68
CA ALA A 98 11.83 -7.21 19.57
C ALA A 98 11.56 -8.47 20.42
N LEU A 99 11.90 -9.66 19.92
CA LEU A 99 11.87 -10.90 20.71
C LEU A 99 12.97 -10.92 21.77
N GLY A 100 14.17 -10.45 21.43
CA GLY A 100 15.30 -10.34 22.37
C GLY A 100 15.10 -9.25 23.43
N LYS A 101 14.31 -8.22 23.14
CA LYS A 101 13.96 -7.11 24.03
C LYS A 101 12.52 -7.18 24.55
N PHE A 102 11.91 -8.36 24.52
CA PHE A 102 10.50 -8.53 24.86
C PHE A 102 10.17 -8.06 26.28
N GLU A 103 11.03 -8.36 27.25
CA GLU A 103 10.90 -7.96 28.66
C GLU A 103 10.88 -6.44 28.82
N GLU A 104 11.70 -5.72 28.06
CA GLU A 104 11.74 -4.26 28.06
C GLU A 104 10.45 -3.68 27.46
N ILE A 105 9.99 -4.25 26.36
CA ILE A 105 8.73 -3.91 25.69
C ILE A 105 7.54 -4.06 26.65
N VAL A 106 7.39 -5.22 27.30
CA VAL A 106 6.27 -5.43 28.22
C VAL A 106 6.40 -4.57 29.49
N LYS A 107 7.62 -4.29 29.96
CA LYS A 107 7.84 -3.34 31.06
C LYS A 107 7.38 -1.93 30.68
N ALA A 108 7.68 -1.46 29.47
CA ALA A 108 7.24 -0.16 28.97
C ALA A 108 5.71 -0.06 28.79
N SER A 109 5.03 -1.21 28.65
CA SER A 109 3.56 -1.30 28.56
C SER A 109 2.83 -1.28 29.90
N LYS A 110 3.54 -1.40 31.04
CA LYS A 110 2.90 -1.40 32.36
C LYS A 110 2.10 -0.11 32.59
N GLY A 111 0.85 -0.26 33.03
CA GLY A 111 -0.08 0.84 33.25
C GLY A 111 -0.72 1.41 31.97
N LYS A 112 -0.30 0.95 30.78
CA LYS A 112 -0.80 1.44 29.49
C LYS A 112 -1.67 0.40 28.78
N LYS A 113 -2.55 0.88 27.90
CA LYS A 113 -3.35 0.09 26.97
C LYS A 113 -2.56 -0.10 25.69
N ILE A 114 -2.28 -1.35 25.32
CA ILE A 114 -1.61 -1.65 24.05
C ILE A 114 -2.63 -1.58 22.92
N VAL A 115 -2.26 -0.95 21.80
CA VAL A 115 -3.00 -0.97 20.53
C VAL A 115 -2.06 -1.49 19.46
N MET A 116 -2.47 -2.53 18.74
CA MET A 116 -1.65 -3.19 17.72
C MET A 116 -2.00 -2.68 16.34
N PHE A 117 -0.98 -2.35 15.55
CA PHE A 117 -1.07 -2.02 14.14
C PHE A 117 -0.15 -2.96 13.37
N LEU A 118 -0.70 -3.67 12.40
CA LEU A 118 0.00 -4.73 11.68
C LEU A 118 -0.10 -4.47 10.19
N ASP A 119 1.03 -4.30 9.53
CA ASP A 119 1.09 -4.41 8.08
C ASP A 119 0.80 -5.85 7.62
N TYR A 120 0.47 -6.03 6.34
CA TYR A 120 0.12 -7.34 5.80
C TYR A 120 1.25 -8.00 5.00
N ASP A 121 1.63 -7.44 3.85
CA ASP A 121 2.54 -8.06 2.89
C ASP A 121 3.99 -7.92 3.34
N GLY A 122 4.69 -9.02 3.59
CA GLY A 122 6.05 -9.01 4.15
C GLY A 122 6.08 -8.99 5.69
N THR A 123 4.94 -8.74 6.32
CA THR A 123 4.78 -8.71 7.78
C THR A 123 3.99 -9.91 8.30
N LEU A 124 2.71 -10.04 7.92
CA LEU A 124 1.84 -11.15 8.31
C LEU A 124 1.80 -12.28 7.28
N ALA A 125 2.09 -11.97 6.03
CA ALA A 125 2.23 -12.92 4.93
C ALA A 125 3.59 -12.76 4.26
N PRO A 126 4.20 -13.82 3.70
CA PRO A 126 5.44 -13.69 2.95
C PRO A 126 5.21 -12.90 1.66
N ILE A 127 6.28 -12.26 1.17
CA ILE A 127 6.23 -11.59 -0.13
C ILE A 127 6.34 -12.64 -1.24
N VAL A 128 5.28 -12.76 -2.04
CA VAL A 128 5.16 -13.75 -3.12
C VAL A 128 5.20 -13.09 -4.52
N SER A 129 5.36 -13.89 -5.57
CA SER A 129 5.36 -13.39 -6.95
C SER A 129 3.99 -12.91 -7.41
N ASP A 130 2.98 -13.72 -7.15
CA ASP A 130 1.58 -13.42 -7.43
C ASP A 130 0.92 -12.78 -6.20
N PRO A 131 0.51 -11.50 -6.26
CA PRO A 131 -0.13 -10.83 -5.14
C PRO A 131 -1.45 -11.48 -4.69
N ASP A 132 -2.09 -12.31 -5.52
CA ASP A 132 -3.30 -13.08 -5.15
C ASP A 132 -2.99 -14.32 -4.30
N GLN A 133 -1.71 -14.69 -4.17
CA GLN A 133 -1.25 -15.86 -3.39
C GLN A 133 -0.57 -15.48 -2.07
N ALA A 134 -0.64 -14.21 -1.66
CA ALA A 134 -0.01 -13.69 -0.45
C ALA A 134 -0.79 -14.09 0.82
N PHE A 135 -1.09 -15.37 0.99
CA PHE A 135 -1.85 -15.85 2.14
C PHE A 135 -0.99 -15.91 3.39
N MET A 136 -1.52 -15.38 4.50
CA MET A 136 -0.98 -15.69 5.83
C MET A 136 -1.26 -17.15 6.20
N THR A 137 -0.36 -17.76 6.97
CA THR A 137 -0.57 -19.14 7.45
C THR A 137 -1.73 -19.20 8.46
N ASN A 138 -2.26 -20.41 8.68
CA ASN A 138 -3.30 -20.60 9.69
C ASN A 138 -2.79 -20.20 11.08
N GLU A 139 -1.57 -20.59 11.43
CA GLU A 139 -0.93 -20.27 12.71
C GLU A 139 -0.79 -18.76 12.94
N MET A 140 -0.44 -18.00 11.89
CA MET A 140 -0.40 -16.54 11.97
C MET A 140 -1.81 -15.97 12.17
N ARG A 141 -2.81 -16.47 11.43
CA ARG A 141 -4.20 -16.03 11.59
C ARG A 141 -4.69 -16.27 13.02
N GLU A 142 -4.33 -17.40 13.61
CA GLU A 142 -4.66 -17.69 15.01
C GLU A 142 -3.95 -16.74 15.98
N ALA A 143 -2.67 -16.43 15.75
CA ALA A 143 -1.94 -15.46 16.55
C ALA A 143 -2.58 -14.05 16.51
N VAL A 144 -2.94 -13.57 15.31
CA VAL A 144 -3.64 -12.28 15.15
C VAL A 144 -5.02 -12.31 15.81
N ARG A 145 -5.78 -13.41 15.65
CA ARG A 145 -7.08 -13.60 16.31
C ARG A 145 -6.95 -13.54 17.83
N ASP A 146 -5.93 -14.17 18.40
CA ASP A 146 -5.69 -14.19 19.83
C ASP A 146 -5.26 -12.82 20.35
N ILE A 147 -4.37 -12.12 19.65
CA ILE A 147 -4.01 -10.73 19.95
C ILE A 147 -5.24 -9.82 20.00
N ALA A 148 -6.12 -9.92 19.00
CA ALA A 148 -7.32 -9.11 18.91
C ALA A 148 -8.35 -9.35 20.03
N ARG A 149 -8.25 -10.47 20.76
CA ARG A 149 -9.08 -10.71 21.95
C ARG A 149 -8.65 -9.86 23.14
N TYR A 150 -7.37 -9.50 23.21
CA TYR A 150 -6.80 -8.79 24.35
C TYR A 150 -6.48 -7.31 24.06
N PHE A 151 -6.22 -6.98 22.80
CA PHE A 151 -5.77 -5.66 22.37
C PHE A 151 -6.56 -5.19 21.14
N PRO A 152 -7.04 -3.93 21.09
CA PRO A 152 -7.51 -3.34 19.84
C PRO A 152 -6.43 -3.50 18.77
N THR A 153 -6.82 -4.07 17.62
CA THR A 153 -5.86 -4.48 16.59
C THR A 153 -6.35 -4.03 15.22
N ALA A 154 -5.47 -3.39 14.46
CA ALA A 154 -5.71 -2.91 13.12
C ALA A 154 -4.76 -3.57 12.11
N ILE A 155 -5.29 -4.00 10.96
CA ILE A 155 -4.49 -4.30 9.78
C ILE A 155 -4.36 -3.02 8.96
N VAL A 156 -3.13 -2.58 8.66
CA VAL A 156 -2.85 -1.38 7.88
C VAL A 156 -2.14 -1.80 6.60
N THR A 157 -2.76 -1.66 5.43
CA THR A 157 -2.24 -2.26 4.20
C THR A 157 -2.49 -1.39 2.97
N GLY A 158 -1.65 -1.56 1.95
CA GLY A 158 -1.87 -0.99 0.61
C GLY A 158 -3.00 -1.66 -0.18
N ARG A 159 -3.39 -2.89 0.19
CA ARG A 159 -4.46 -3.64 -0.47
C ARG A 159 -5.84 -3.03 -0.24
N CYS A 160 -6.79 -3.27 -1.14
CA CYS A 160 -8.19 -2.97 -0.85
C CYS A 160 -8.75 -3.85 0.28
N ARG A 161 -9.81 -3.34 0.92
CA ARG A 161 -10.42 -3.93 2.11
C ARG A 161 -10.97 -5.34 1.85
N ASP A 162 -11.69 -5.54 0.75
CA ASP A 162 -12.29 -6.83 0.42
C ASP A 162 -11.22 -7.91 0.22
N LYS A 163 -10.11 -7.55 -0.45
CA LYS A 163 -9.01 -8.46 -0.70
C LYS A 163 -8.28 -8.86 0.57
N VAL A 164 -7.84 -7.89 1.38
CA VAL A 164 -7.16 -8.20 2.65
C VAL A 164 -8.10 -8.92 3.63
N PHE A 165 -9.38 -8.59 3.65
CA PHE A 165 -10.36 -9.31 4.45
C PHE A 165 -10.52 -10.76 3.97
N SER A 166 -10.54 -11.02 2.66
CA SER A 166 -10.59 -12.38 2.11
C SER A 166 -9.39 -13.23 2.54
N PHE A 167 -8.23 -12.61 2.77
CA PHE A 167 -7.03 -13.28 3.23
C PHE A 167 -7.01 -13.48 4.74
N VAL A 168 -7.36 -12.46 5.52
CA VAL A 168 -7.29 -12.45 6.99
C VAL A 168 -8.51 -13.12 7.64
N LYS A 169 -9.71 -12.94 7.10
CA LYS A 169 -11.00 -13.53 7.55
C LYS A 169 -11.27 -13.37 9.06
N LEU A 170 -10.96 -12.19 9.63
CA LEU A 170 -11.20 -11.88 11.05
C LEU A 170 -12.02 -10.59 11.19
N ALA A 171 -13.33 -10.73 11.41
CA ALA A 171 -14.24 -9.58 11.59
C ALA A 171 -13.99 -8.75 12.88
N GLY A 172 -13.16 -9.23 13.81
CA GLY A 172 -12.89 -8.55 15.08
C GLY A 172 -11.80 -7.47 15.01
N LEU A 173 -11.31 -7.15 13.81
CA LEU A 173 -10.20 -6.22 13.58
C LEU A 173 -10.69 -4.89 13.01
N TYR A 174 -9.86 -3.86 13.15
CA TYR A 174 -9.92 -2.69 12.28
C TYR A 174 -9.15 -2.99 10.99
N TYR A 175 -9.63 -2.48 9.86
CA TYR A 175 -8.97 -2.60 8.56
C TYR A 175 -8.76 -1.20 8.01
N ALA A 176 -7.50 -0.75 7.94
CA ALA A 176 -7.06 0.45 7.27
C ALA A 176 -6.43 0.05 5.92
N ALA A 177 -7.29 -0.14 4.93
CA ALA A 177 -6.94 -0.55 3.58
C ALA A 177 -6.58 0.63 2.69
N SER A 178 -6.04 0.35 1.50
CA SER A 178 -5.65 1.36 0.51
C SER A 178 -4.70 2.41 1.09
N HIS A 179 -3.68 1.97 1.82
CA HIS A 179 -2.75 2.83 2.58
C HIS A 179 -3.45 3.70 3.62
N GLY A 180 -4.52 3.18 4.20
CA GLY A 180 -5.34 3.86 5.19
C GLY A 180 -6.41 4.81 4.65
N MET A 181 -6.65 4.84 3.33
CA MET A 181 -7.73 5.63 2.73
C MET A 181 -9.10 4.92 2.76
N ASP A 182 -9.15 3.65 3.15
CA ASP A 182 -10.41 2.93 3.41
C ASP A 182 -10.34 2.27 4.79
N ILE A 183 -10.81 2.97 5.82
CA ILE A 183 -10.78 2.50 7.21
C ILE A 183 -12.16 2.01 7.61
N GLU A 184 -12.23 0.78 8.12
CA GLU A 184 -13.43 0.21 8.73
C GLU A 184 -13.10 -0.46 10.06
N GLY A 185 -13.92 -0.20 11.08
CA GLY A 185 -13.84 -0.88 12.37
C GLY A 185 -14.69 -2.15 12.43
N PRO A 186 -14.49 -2.99 13.46
CA PRO A 186 -15.28 -4.20 13.62
C PRO A 186 -16.77 -3.87 13.77
N PRO A 187 -17.68 -4.77 13.32
CA PRO A 187 -19.11 -4.55 13.43
C PRO A 187 -19.52 -4.39 14.90
N LYS A 188 -20.49 -3.52 15.16
CA LYS A 188 -20.95 -3.25 16.53
C LYS A 188 -21.41 -4.53 17.20
N LYS A 189 -20.86 -4.83 18.38
CA LYS A 189 -21.49 -5.80 19.28
C LYS A 189 -22.81 -5.18 19.76
N ARG A 190 -23.94 -5.86 19.51
CA ARG A 190 -25.32 -5.46 19.87
C ARG A 190 -25.54 -4.99 21.33
N LYS A 191 -24.57 -5.16 22.22
CA LYS A 191 -24.68 -4.92 23.68
C LYS A 191 -24.27 -3.53 24.17
N TYR A 192 -23.76 -2.62 23.33
CA TYR A 192 -23.41 -1.26 23.77
C TYR A 192 -24.40 -0.21 23.24
N LYS A 193 -25.02 0.53 24.17
CA LYS A 193 -26.04 1.56 23.94
C LYS A 193 -25.52 2.71 23.04
N LYS A 194 -26.48 3.40 22.41
CA LYS A 194 -26.38 4.63 21.59
C LYS A 194 -25.11 5.47 21.88
N GLY A 195 -24.28 5.67 20.86
CA GLY A 195 -23.20 6.67 20.89
C GLY A 195 -22.03 6.35 19.96
N ASN A 196 -21.60 5.09 19.89
CA ASN A 196 -20.45 4.73 19.06
C ASN A 196 -20.91 4.41 17.63
N GLN A 197 -20.84 5.36 16.69
CA GLN A 197 -20.96 5.07 15.25
C GLN A 197 -19.90 4.03 14.86
N GLY A 198 -20.19 3.16 13.89
CA GLY A 198 -19.15 2.26 13.37
C GLY A 198 -18.04 3.13 12.78
N VAL A 199 -16.78 2.76 12.98
CA VAL A 199 -15.67 3.49 12.36
C VAL A 199 -15.71 3.20 10.87
N LEU A 200 -16.03 4.21 10.06
CA LEU A 200 -15.89 4.20 8.60
C LEU A 200 -15.27 5.54 8.20
N PHE A 201 -14.14 5.50 7.50
CA PHE A 201 -13.44 6.72 7.08
C PHE A 201 -12.79 6.55 5.72
N GLN A 202 -13.14 7.44 4.80
CA GLN A 202 -12.71 7.42 3.41
C GLN A 202 -12.39 8.84 2.94
N PRO A 203 -11.19 9.37 3.23
CA PRO A 203 -10.83 10.76 2.96
C PRO A 203 -10.69 11.06 1.47
N ALA A 204 -10.61 10.03 0.62
CA ALA A 204 -10.35 10.13 -0.81
C ALA A 204 -11.57 9.77 -1.68
N SER A 205 -12.79 9.73 -1.13
CA SER A 205 -14.02 9.33 -1.84
C SER A 205 -14.26 10.08 -3.14
N GLU A 206 -13.91 11.37 -3.20
CA GLU A 206 -14.04 12.20 -4.40
C GLU A 206 -13.15 11.75 -5.57
N PHE A 207 -12.10 10.97 -5.31
CA PHE A 207 -11.15 10.49 -6.32
C PHE A 207 -11.58 9.18 -6.98
N LEU A 208 -12.59 8.46 -6.46
CA LEU A 208 -12.98 7.14 -6.96
C LEU A 208 -13.27 7.13 -8.48
N PRO A 209 -14.04 8.08 -9.05
CA PRO A 209 -14.29 8.08 -10.50
C PRO A 209 -13.02 8.23 -11.32
N MET A 210 -12.08 9.08 -10.86
CA MET A 210 -10.78 9.28 -11.51
C MET A 210 -9.90 8.03 -11.42
N ILE A 211 -9.87 7.38 -10.25
CA ILE A 211 -9.11 6.14 -10.07
C ILE A 211 -9.63 5.04 -11.00
N ASP A 212 -10.94 4.90 -11.16
CA ASP A 212 -11.53 3.91 -12.05
C ASP A 212 -11.30 4.21 -13.54
N GLU A 213 -11.21 5.48 -13.92
CA GLU A 213 -10.83 5.91 -15.27
C GLU A 213 -9.35 5.59 -15.56
N VAL A 214 -8.46 5.96 -14.64
CA VAL A 214 -7.02 5.68 -14.76
C VAL A 214 -6.76 4.18 -14.76
N TYR A 215 -7.48 3.39 -13.97
CA TYR A 215 -7.38 1.93 -13.96
C TYR A 215 -7.64 1.34 -15.34
N ARG A 216 -8.77 1.71 -15.97
CA ARG A 216 -9.13 1.25 -17.32
C ARG A 216 -8.08 1.67 -18.35
N THR A 217 -7.57 2.89 -18.24
CA THR A 217 -6.53 3.39 -19.14
C THR A 217 -5.22 2.62 -18.99
N LEU A 218 -4.79 2.36 -17.74
CA LEU A 218 -3.59 1.59 -17.46
C LEU A 218 -3.71 0.15 -17.96
N LEU A 219 -4.86 -0.51 -17.74
CA LEU A 219 -5.11 -1.86 -18.26
C LEU A 219 -4.85 -1.96 -19.76
N GLU A 220 -5.40 -1.03 -20.55
CA GLU A 220 -5.20 -1.03 -22.00
C GLU A 220 -3.75 -0.70 -22.40
N LYS A 221 -3.12 0.27 -21.72
CA LYS A 221 -1.74 0.70 -22.04
C LYS A 221 -0.68 -0.33 -21.67
N THR A 222 -0.90 -1.13 -20.62
CA THR A 222 0.08 -2.13 -20.18
C THR A 222 -0.19 -3.53 -20.75
N LYS A 223 -1.30 -3.74 -21.45
CA LYS A 223 -1.72 -5.04 -22.01
C LYS A 223 -0.67 -5.73 -22.88
N SER A 224 0.14 -4.96 -23.60
CA SER A 224 1.18 -5.46 -24.50
C SER A 224 2.52 -5.79 -23.80
N ILE A 225 2.61 -5.58 -22.49
CA ILE A 225 3.81 -5.82 -21.69
C ILE A 225 3.64 -7.12 -20.89
N PRO A 226 4.21 -8.26 -21.35
CA PRO A 226 4.07 -9.54 -20.67
C PRO A 226 4.58 -9.46 -19.23
N GLY A 227 3.78 -10.01 -18.30
CA GLY A 227 4.09 -10.04 -16.87
C GLY A 227 3.71 -8.79 -16.10
N ALA A 228 3.24 -7.71 -16.76
CA ALA A 228 2.70 -6.54 -16.08
C ALA A 228 1.28 -6.82 -15.61
N LEU A 229 0.97 -6.46 -14.36
CA LEU A 229 -0.36 -6.63 -13.77
C LEU A 229 -0.83 -5.32 -13.16
N VAL A 230 -2.01 -4.84 -13.54
CA VAL A 230 -2.64 -3.66 -12.95
C VAL A 230 -3.73 -4.11 -11.98
N GLU A 231 -3.61 -3.70 -10.73
CA GLU A 231 -4.53 -4.02 -9.64
C GLU A 231 -5.25 -2.74 -9.18
N ASN A 232 -6.58 -2.83 -9.01
CA ASN A 232 -7.39 -1.75 -8.43
C ASN A 232 -7.56 -2.01 -6.92
N ASN A 233 -6.90 -1.19 -6.11
CA ASN A 233 -6.98 -1.20 -4.65
C ASN A 233 -7.96 -0.15 -4.11
N LYS A 234 -9.02 0.18 -4.88
CA LYS A 234 -10.10 1.15 -4.58
C LYS A 234 -9.67 2.61 -4.57
N PHE A 235 -8.80 3.01 -3.65
CA PHE A 235 -8.24 4.37 -3.58
C PHE A 235 -6.79 4.46 -4.08
N CYS A 236 -6.24 3.34 -4.55
CA CYS A 236 -4.88 3.22 -5.05
C CYS A 236 -4.89 2.26 -6.23
N LEU A 237 -4.01 2.46 -7.20
CA LEU A 237 -3.75 1.47 -8.25
C LEU A 237 -2.32 0.98 -8.12
N SER A 238 -2.10 -0.31 -8.40
CA SER A 238 -0.78 -0.93 -8.33
C SER A 238 -0.45 -1.56 -9.68
N VAL A 239 0.65 -1.13 -10.29
CA VAL A 239 1.21 -1.72 -11.51
C VAL A 239 2.40 -2.58 -11.09
N HIS A 240 2.17 -3.88 -10.97
CA HIS A 240 3.18 -4.87 -10.62
C HIS A 240 4.05 -5.16 -11.83
N PHE A 241 5.36 -5.12 -11.63
CA PHE A 241 6.35 -5.39 -12.68
C PHE A 241 7.33 -6.51 -12.30
N ARG A 242 6.99 -7.27 -11.27
CA ARG A 242 7.83 -8.36 -10.77
C ARG A 242 8.10 -9.46 -11.78
N CYS A 243 7.11 -9.76 -12.62
CA CYS A 243 7.19 -10.77 -13.67
C CYS A 243 7.50 -10.16 -15.04
N VAL A 244 7.82 -8.87 -15.10
CA VAL A 244 8.19 -8.18 -16.34
C VAL A 244 9.70 -8.31 -16.54
N ASP A 245 10.12 -8.64 -17.76
CA ASP A 245 11.53 -8.61 -18.17
C ASP A 245 12.13 -7.22 -17.89
N GLU A 246 13.28 -7.19 -17.22
CA GLU A 246 13.96 -5.96 -16.80
C GLU A 246 14.20 -4.98 -17.95
N LYS A 247 14.48 -5.48 -19.17
CA LYS A 247 14.67 -4.65 -20.36
C LYS A 247 13.44 -3.84 -20.73
N ARG A 248 12.26 -4.26 -20.25
CA ARG A 248 10.96 -3.60 -20.50
C ARG A 248 10.53 -2.69 -19.36
N TRP A 249 11.25 -2.63 -18.24
CA TRP A 249 10.88 -1.79 -17.09
C TRP A 249 10.79 -0.31 -17.49
N GLY A 250 11.79 0.21 -18.19
CA GLY A 250 11.78 1.62 -18.63
C GLY A 250 10.57 1.95 -19.52
N GLY A 251 10.21 1.05 -20.42
CA GLY A 251 9.02 1.21 -21.27
C GLY A 251 7.71 1.20 -20.47
N LEU A 252 7.58 0.29 -19.50
CA LEU A 252 6.41 0.23 -18.61
C LEU A 252 6.27 1.51 -17.78
N VAL A 253 7.35 1.97 -17.16
CA VAL A 253 7.38 3.21 -16.38
C VAL A 253 6.90 4.39 -17.22
N GLU A 254 7.44 4.53 -18.44
CA GLU A 254 7.05 5.62 -19.32
C GLU A 254 5.58 5.55 -19.72
N GLN A 255 5.03 4.36 -20.00
CA GLN A 255 3.59 4.23 -20.24
C GLN A 255 2.75 4.69 -19.04
N VAL A 256 3.13 4.27 -17.82
CA VAL A 256 2.42 4.70 -16.59
C VAL A 256 2.52 6.21 -16.40
N ARG A 257 3.70 6.80 -16.61
CA ARG A 257 3.91 8.26 -16.49
C ARG A 257 3.12 9.04 -17.53
N LEU A 258 3.07 8.58 -18.78
CA LEU A 258 2.29 9.22 -19.84
C LEU A 258 0.79 9.28 -19.52
N VAL A 259 0.26 8.22 -18.89
CA VAL A 259 -1.11 8.24 -18.37
C VAL A 259 -1.24 9.30 -17.29
N LEU A 260 -0.35 9.29 -16.28
CA LEU A 260 -0.46 10.20 -15.13
C LEU A 260 -0.21 11.67 -15.43
N ASN A 261 0.45 12.02 -16.54
CA ASN A 261 0.57 13.41 -16.98
C ASN A 261 -0.79 14.09 -17.20
N GLN A 262 -1.85 13.33 -17.44
CA GLN A 262 -3.22 13.83 -17.60
C GLN A 262 -3.96 13.99 -16.26
N TYR A 263 -3.38 13.49 -15.15
CA TYR A 263 -4.02 13.43 -13.83
C TYR A 263 -3.11 14.02 -12.75
N PRO A 264 -2.92 15.35 -12.71
CA PRO A 264 -1.99 16.01 -11.77
C PRO A 264 -2.38 15.86 -10.29
N LYS A 265 -3.62 15.45 -10.01
CA LYS A 265 -4.09 15.16 -8.66
C LYS A 265 -3.71 13.74 -8.18
N LEU A 266 -3.01 12.96 -8.99
CA LEU A 266 -2.45 11.67 -8.62
C LEU A 266 -0.93 11.75 -8.55
N LYS A 267 -0.34 10.97 -7.65
CA LYS A 267 1.11 10.81 -7.51
C LYS A 267 1.51 9.37 -7.80
N LEU A 268 2.67 9.23 -8.42
CA LEU A 268 3.32 7.95 -8.67
C LEU A 268 4.39 7.71 -7.60
N THR A 269 4.27 6.63 -6.86
CA THR A 269 5.27 6.16 -5.91
C THR A 269 5.76 4.77 -6.32
N GLN A 270 6.92 4.37 -5.79
CA GLN A 270 7.53 3.09 -6.10
C GLN A 270 7.64 2.26 -4.81
N GLY A 271 7.15 1.03 -4.89
CA GLY A 271 7.31 0.00 -3.87
C GLY A 271 8.20 -1.15 -4.35
N ARG A 272 8.13 -2.29 -3.66
CA ARG A 272 8.94 -3.48 -3.98
C ARG A 272 8.43 -4.20 -5.24
N LYS A 273 9.02 -3.86 -6.39
CA LYS A 273 8.62 -4.35 -7.71
C LYS A 273 7.16 -4.01 -8.09
N VAL A 274 6.69 -2.85 -7.62
CA VAL A 274 5.36 -2.30 -7.90
C VAL A 274 5.42 -0.78 -8.04
N LEU A 275 4.67 -0.23 -8.99
CA LEU A 275 4.41 1.19 -9.10
C LEU A 275 3.02 1.48 -8.53
N GLU A 276 2.91 2.44 -7.64
CA GLU A 276 1.67 2.76 -6.96
C GLU A 276 1.19 4.15 -7.34
N ILE A 277 -0.08 4.23 -7.75
CA ILE A 277 -0.76 5.47 -8.11
C ILE A 277 -1.75 5.79 -7.01
N ARG A 278 -1.62 6.97 -6.39
CA ARG A 278 -2.45 7.39 -5.27
C ARG A 278 -2.93 8.84 -5.44
N PRO A 279 -4.08 9.22 -4.87
CA PRO A 279 -4.45 10.63 -4.73
C PRO A 279 -3.38 11.46 -4.02
N THR A 280 -3.16 12.68 -4.49
CA THR A 280 -2.26 13.67 -3.88
C THR A 280 -2.96 14.35 -2.71
N ILE A 281 -3.23 13.58 -1.65
CA ILE A 281 -3.73 14.06 -0.38
C ILE A 281 -2.67 13.89 0.72
N LYS A 282 -2.75 14.69 1.78
CA LYS A 282 -1.87 14.58 2.96
C LYS A 282 -2.33 13.43 3.86
N TRP A 283 -2.24 12.21 3.33
CA TRP A 283 -2.65 10.98 4.01
C TRP A 283 -1.67 9.85 3.73
N ASP A 284 -1.36 9.09 4.77
CA ASP A 284 -0.40 7.99 4.80
C ASP A 284 -0.74 7.00 5.94
N LYS A 285 0.04 5.93 6.09
CA LYS A 285 -0.17 4.92 7.14
C LYS A 285 0.00 5.52 8.55
N GLY A 286 0.83 6.55 8.72
CA GLY A 286 0.97 7.30 9.97
C GLY A 286 -0.29 8.08 10.33
N ARG A 287 -0.92 8.77 9.38
CA ARG A 287 -2.22 9.43 9.58
C ARG A 287 -3.33 8.44 9.88
N ALA A 288 -3.32 7.27 9.25
CA ALA A 288 -4.26 6.20 9.55
C ALA A 288 -4.10 5.67 10.99
N LEU A 289 -2.87 5.54 11.47
CA LEU A 289 -2.56 5.20 12.87
C LEU A 289 -3.13 6.26 13.82
N GLU A 290 -2.85 7.55 13.57
CA GLU A 290 -3.35 8.65 14.41
C GLU A 290 -4.88 8.68 14.46
N PHE A 291 -5.53 8.56 13.30
CA PHE A 291 -6.99 8.50 13.20
C PHE A 291 -7.56 7.34 14.01
N LEU A 292 -6.97 6.15 13.91
CA LEU A 292 -7.44 4.98 14.66
C LEU A 292 -7.22 5.15 16.17
N LEU A 293 -6.11 5.75 16.60
CA LEU A 293 -5.93 6.09 18.02
C LEU A 293 -6.99 7.09 18.48
N GLU A 294 -7.30 8.11 17.70
CA GLU A 294 -8.38 9.06 18.00
C GLU A 294 -9.74 8.38 18.09
N ALA A 295 -10.10 7.56 17.10
CA ALA A 295 -11.35 6.81 17.07
C ALA A 295 -11.50 5.83 18.24
N LEU A 296 -10.38 5.34 18.79
CA LEU A 296 -10.34 4.51 19.99
C LEU A 296 -10.37 5.32 21.30
N GLY A 297 -10.40 6.65 21.24
CA GLY A 297 -10.40 7.54 22.40
C GLY A 297 -9.02 7.84 22.98
N TYR A 298 -7.96 7.63 22.21
CA TYR A 298 -6.56 7.76 22.64
C TYR A 298 -5.78 8.92 21.99
N ALA A 299 -6.43 9.84 21.26
CA ALA A 299 -5.79 10.93 20.52
C ALA A 299 -4.64 11.63 21.31
N ASN A 300 -4.90 11.97 22.57
CA ASN A 300 -3.99 12.68 23.47
C ASN A 300 -3.70 11.91 24.77
N SER A 301 -3.99 10.60 24.81
CA SER A 301 -3.80 9.80 26.02
C SER A 301 -2.34 9.40 26.19
N LYS A 302 -1.77 9.58 27.39
CA LYS A 302 -0.45 9.01 27.76
C LYS A 302 -0.54 7.55 28.21
N ASP A 303 -1.76 7.05 28.40
CA ASP A 303 -2.05 5.70 28.90
C ASP A 303 -2.21 4.68 27.76
N VAL A 304 -1.76 5.01 26.55
CA VAL A 304 -1.74 4.08 25.40
C VAL A 304 -0.29 3.73 25.03
N LEU A 305 -0.07 2.53 24.52
CA LEU A 305 1.19 2.10 23.93
C LEU A 305 0.88 1.50 22.55
N PRO A 306 0.87 2.32 21.48
CA PRO A 306 0.74 1.80 20.12
C PRO A 306 2.00 1.03 19.72
N ILE A 307 1.81 -0.16 19.15
CA ILE A 307 2.88 -0.99 18.60
C ILE A 307 2.55 -1.19 17.13
N TYR A 308 3.43 -0.72 16.25
CA TYR A 308 3.31 -0.92 14.81
C TYR A 308 4.34 -1.93 14.33
N ILE A 309 3.93 -2.92 13.56
CA ILE A 309 4.83 -3.91 12.92
C ILE A 309 4.67 -3.79 11.42
N GLY A 310 5.75 -3.54 10.70
CA GLY A 310 5.74 -3.34 9.25
C GLY A 310 7.08 -3.63 8.60
N ASP A 311 7.11 -3.83 7.29
CA ASP A 311 8.30 -4.28 6.56
C ASP A 311 8.79 -3.26 5.52
N ASP A 312 7.92 -2.37 5.02
CA ASP A 312 8.18 -1.56 3.84
C ASP A 312 8.36 -0.07 4.14
N ARG A 313 8.65 0.69 3.07
CA ARG A 313 8.90 2.13 3.15
C ARG A 313 7.65 2.91 3.60
N THR A 314 6.45 2.42 3.33
CA THR A 314 5.21 3.10 3.71
C THR A 314 4.91 2.95 5.20
N ASP A 315 5.47 1.91 5.84
CA ASP A 315 5.39 1.74 7.29
C ASP A 315 6.27 2.74 8.06
N GLU A 316 7.29 3.30 7.42
CA GLU A 316 8.11 4.38 8.00
C GLU A 316 7.28 5.61 8.36
N ASP A 317 6.20 5.90 7.62
CA ASP A 317 5.28 6.99 7.96
C ASP A 317 4.67 6.76 9.36
N ALA A 318 4.32 5.52 9.68
CA ALA A 318 3.79 5.15 10.99
C ALA A 318 4.89 5.11 12.07
N PHE A 319 6.07 4.58 11.75
CA PHE A 319 7.20 4.56 12.69
C PHE A 319 7.63 5.97 13.09
N LYS A 320 7.70 6.89 12.11
CA LYS A 320 8.03 8.30 12.35
C LYS A 320 7.01 8.95 13.28
N VAL A 321 5.71 8.73 13.06
CA VAL A 321 4.67 9.24 13.98
C VAL A 321 4.88 8.73 15.40
N LEU A 322 5.19 7.44 15.59
CA LEU A 322 5.45 6.87 16.91
C LEU A 322 6.71 7.46 17.57
N HIS A 323 7.76 7.65 16.77
CA HIS A 323 9.01 8.27 17.20
C HIS A 323 8.79 9.72 17.65
N ASP A 324 8.17 10.55 16.81
CA ASP A 324 7.92 11.98 17.05
C ASP A 324 7.03 12.20 18.28
N ARG A 325 6.07 11.29 18.51
CA ARG A 325 5.19 11.32 19.70
C ARG A 325 5.91 10.91 20.99
N GLY A 326 7.05 10.23 20.89
CA GLY A 326 7.75 9.63 22.04
C GLY A 326 6.92 8.57 22.78
N GLN A 327 5.92 7.99 22.11
CA GLN A 327 4.94 7.09 22.71
C GLN A 327 4.60 5.94 21.76
N GLY A 328 4.85 4.72 22.23
CA GLY A 328 4.77 3.54 21.39
C GLY A 328 6.10 3.24 20.71
N PHE A 329 6.12 2.24 19.84
CA PHE A 329 7.30 1.89 19.05
C PHE A 329 6.92 1.18 17.76
N GLY A 330 7.74 1.45 16.74
CA GLY A 330 7.76 0.68 15.50
C GLY A 330 8.66 -0.56 15.61
N ILE A 331 8.27 -1.62 14.93
CA ILE A 331 9.04 -2.85 14.76
C ILE A 331 9.18 -3.12 13.26
N LEU A 332 10.40 -2.99 12.74
CA LEU A 332 10.68 -3.26 11.33
C LEU A 332 10.87 -4.77 11.10
N VAL A 333 10.20 -5.32 10.08
CA VAL A 333 10.40 -6.70 9.61
C VAL A 333 11.40 -6.69 8.45
N SER A 334 12.62 -7.15 8.71
CA SER A 334 13.68 -7.20 7.71
C SER A 334 14.83 -8.11 8.10
N LYS A 335 15.28 -8.96 7.16
CA LYS A 335 16.50 -9.75 7.29
C LYS A 335 17.78 -8.93 7.14
N ALA A 336 17.68 -7.79 6.46
CA ALA A 336 18.80 -6.92 6.15
C ALA A 336 18.62 -5.54 6.83
N PRO A 337 19.71 -4.87 7.20
CA PRO A 337 19.68 -3.49 7.69
C PRO A 337 18.98 -2.57 6.71
N LYS A 338 18.16 -1.68 7.25
CA LYS A 338 17.52 -0.59 6.51
C LYS A 338 17.51 0.66 7.37
N GLU A 339 17.61 1.81 6.73
CA GLU A 339 17.30 3.06 7.41
C GLU A 339 15.83 3.02 7.86
N THR A 340 15.59 3.29 9.15
CA THR A 340 14.27 3.14 9.76
C THR A 340 14.13 3.97 11.03
N ASN A 341 12.91 4.44 11.28
CA ASN A 341 12.50 5.05 12.56
C ASN A 341 11.98 4.01 13.56
N ALA A 342 11.91 2.72 13.18
CA ALA A 342 11.50 1.65 14.09
C ALA A 342 12.48 1.53 15.27
N SER A 343 11.97 1.28 16.47
CA SER A 343 12.80 1.11 17.66
C SER A 343 13.37 -0.31 17.77
N TYR A 344 12.70 -1.28 17.16
CA TYR A 344 13.08 -2.69 17.20
C TYR A 344 12.99 -3.30 15.80
N SER A 345 13.54 -4.51 15.67
CA SER A 345 13.43 -5.30 14.46
C SER A 345 12.95 -6.72 14.72
N LEU A 346 12.41 -7.35 13.68
CA LEU A 346 12.15 -8.78 13.54
C LEU A 346 12.64 -9.19 12.15
N GLN A 347 13.05 -10.44 11.98
CA GLN A 347 13.70 -10.86 10.73
C GLN A 347 12.69 -11.17 9.62
N GLU A 348 11.58 -11.82 9.96
CA GLU A 348 10.61 -12.32 8.98
C GLU A 348 9.24 -12.61 9.61
N PRO A 349 8.19 -12.94 8.81
CA PRO A 349 6.85 -13.19 9.34
C PRO A 349 6.76 -14.27 10.44
N SER A 350 7.65 -15.26 10.47
CA SER A 350 7.66 -16.26 11.54
C SER A 350 7.95 -15.63 12.91
N GLU A 351 8.90 -14.71 12.99
CA GLU A 351 9.22 -14.01 14.24
C GLU A 351 8.12 -13.03 14.65
N VAL A 352 7.41 -12.43 13.69
CA VAL A 352 6.20 -11.63 13.96
C VAL A 352 5.16 -12.50 14.67
N LYS A 353 4.87 -13.69 14.15
CA LYS A 353 3.95 -14.64 14.79
C LYS A 353 4.39 -14.98 16.21
N ASP A 354 5.67 -15.26 16.42
CA ASP A 354 6.19 -15.63 17.73
C ASP A 354 6.12 -14.47 18.73
N PHE A 355 6.39 -13.24 18.27
CA PHE A 355 6.21 -12.02 19.08
C PHE A 355 4.75 -11.84 19.51
N LEU A 356 3.80 -11.97 18.57
CA LEU A 356 2.36 -11.89 18.85
C LEU A 356 1.93 -12.95 19.86
N ARG A 357 2.39 -14.21 19.71
CA ARG A 357 2.08 -15.30 20.65
C ARG A 357 2.62 -15.02 22.05
N ARG A 358 3.87 -14.56 22.15
CA ARG A 358 4.50 -14.23 23.44
C ARG A 358 3.77 -13.08 24.13
N LEU A 359 3.30 -12.07 23.38
CA LEU A 359 2.51 -10.97 23.92
C LEU A 359 1.14 -11.43 24.46
N VAL A 360 0.47 -12.37 23.77
CA VAL A 360 -0.76 -13.00 24.26
C VAL A 360 -0.51 -13.79 25.54
N GLU A 361 0.55 -14.61 25.57
CA GLU A 361 0.90 -15.42 26.73
C GLU A 361 1.19 -14.55 27.96
N TRP A 362 2.03 -13.52 27.79
CA TRP A 362 2.29 -12.52 28.83
C TRP A 362 0.99 -11.92 29.36
N LYS A 363 0.08 -11.51 28.47
CA LYS A 363 -1.18 -10.91 28.88
C LYS A 363 -2.07 -11.89 29.65
N ARG A 364 -2.11 -13.16 29.25
CA ARG A 364 -2.83 -14.22 29.97
C ARG A 364 -2.28 -14.39 31.39
N ILE A 365 -0.96 -14.38 31.56
CA ILE A 365 -0.33 -14.48 32.88
C ILE A 365 -0.70 -13.28 33.75
N CYS A 366 -0.64 -12.05 33.21
CA CYS A 366 -1.03 -10.85 33.96
C CYS A 366 -2.51 -10.79 34.36
N LEU A 367 -3.38 -11.59 33.72
CA LEU A 367 -4.81 -11.67 34.04
C LEU A 367 -5.15 -12.80 35.02
N ARG A 368 -4.21 -13.70 35.35
CA ARG A 368 -4.44 -14.73 36.36
C ARG A 368 -4.52 -14.08 37.74
N PRO A 369 -5.48 -14.46 38.60
CA PRO A 369 -5.49 -14.04 39.99
C PRO A 369 -4.16 -14.45 40.65
N GLN A 370 -3.50 -13.51 41.32
CA GLN A 370 -2.45 -13.87 42.27
C GLN A 370 -3.17 -14.41 43.50
N TYR A 371 -3.11 -15.73 43.70
CA TYR A 371 -3.64 -16.38 44.89
C TYR A 371 -2.66 -16.27 46.06
#